data_AF-A0A0C3NJ04-F1
#
_entry.id   AF-A0A0C3NJ04-F1
#
_cell.length_a   1.000
_cell.length_b   1.000
_cell.length_c   1.000
_cell.angle_alpha   90.00
_cell.angle_beta   90.00
_cell.angle_gamma   90.00
#
_symmetry.space_group_name_H-M   'P 1'
#
loop_
_entity.id
_entity.type
_entity.pdbx_description
1 polymer ?
#
loop_
_entity_poly.entity_id
_entity_poly.type
_entity_poly.pdbx_seq_one_letter_code
_entity_poly.pdbx_strand_id
1 'polypeptide(L)' 'SKHITLEEQLAIFLYTSVTSLSIRHVGECFQRSNSTILKYFKKILFTFSSCDIYSKYI' A
#
# COMPACT_ATOMS: atom_id res chain seq x y z
N SER A 1 -8.26 11.04 12.78
CA SER A 1 -7.60 10.22 11.75
C SER A 1 -6.10 10.48 11.84
N LYS A 2 -5.29 9.53 12.33
CA LYS A 2 -3.82 9.68 12.29
C LYS A 2 -3.38 9.66 10.83
N HIS A 3 -2.69 10.70 10.39
CA HIS A 3 -2.11 10.76 9.05
C HIS A 3 -1.11 9.58 8.89
N ILE A 4 -1.25 8.79 7.81
CA ILE A 4 -0.33 7.69 7.49
C ILE A 4 0.83 8.27 6.70
N THR A 5 2.06 8.03 7.15
CA THR A 5 3.27 8.54 6.49
C THR A 5 3.46 7.91 5.11
N LEU A 6 4.26 8.51 4.23
CA LEU A 6 4.50 7.93 2.90
C LEU A 6 5.22 6.58 3.00
N GLU A 7 6.14 6.47 3.96
CA GLU A 7 6.88 5.25 4.29
C GLU A 7 5.93 4.12 4.71
N GLU A 8 4.94 4.40 5.57
CA GLU A 8 3.95 3.40 5.97
C GLU A 8 3.06 2.99 4.79
N GLN A 9 2.71 3.92 3.89
CA GLN A 9 1.94 3.59 2.67
C GLN A 9 2.73 2.67 1.74
N LEU A 10 4.01 2.97 1.52
CA LEU A 10 4.91 2.14 0.72
C LEU A 10 5.13 0.77 1.36
N ALA A 11 5.30 0.71 2.68
CA ALA A 11 5.43 -0.54 3.43
C ALA A 11 4.18 -1.41 3.29
N ILE A 12 2.98 -0.84 3.40
CA ILE A 12 1.72 -1.56 3.16
C ILE A 12 1.70 -2.16 1.75
N PHE A 13 2.07 -1.37 0.73
CA PHE A 13 2.09 -1.83 -0.66
C PHE A 13 3.07 -3.00 -0.88
N LEU A 14 4.33 -2.84 -0.45
CA LEU A 14 5.36 -3.86 -0.62
C LEU A 14 5.05 -5.11 0.18
N TYR A 15 4.66 -4.96 1.45
CA TYR A 15 4.34 -6.10 2.32
C TYR A 15 3.18 -6.91 1.76
N THR A 16 2.10 -6.26 1.32
CA THR A 16 0.96 -6.95 0.69
C THR A 16 1.38 -7.68 -0.59
N SER A 17 2.20 -7.04 -1.43
CA SER A 17 2.62 -7.61 -2.73
C SER A 17 3.57 -8.80 -2.59
N VAL A 18 4.45 -8.78 -1.58
CA VAL A 18 5.49 -9.82 -1.41
C VAL A 18 4.98 -10.99 -0.58
N THR A 19 4.17 -10.74 0.46
CA THR A 19 3.80 -11.80 1.43
C THR A 19 2.57 -12.60 1.03
N SER A 20 1.78 -12.15 0.04
CA SER A 20 0.51 -12.78 -0.35
C SER A 20 -0.45 -13.04 0.82
N LEU A 21 -0.33 -12.30 1.92
CA LEU A 21 -1.21 -12.44 3.09
C LEU A 21 -2.58 -11.85 2.82
N SER A 22 -3.59 -12.35 3.54
CA SER A 22 -4.92 -11.75 3.53
C SER A 22 -4.87 -10.33 4.10
N ILE A 23 -5.75 -9.45 3.60
CA ILE A 23 -5.88 -8.07 4.10
C ILE A 23 -6.10 -8.01 5.62
N ARG A 24 -6.72 -9.03 6.22
CA ARG A 24 -6.92 -9.12 7.66
C ARG A 24 -5.59 -9.23 8.40
N HIS A 25 -4.71 -10.14 7.99
CA HIS A 25 -3.39 -10.31 8.60
C HIS A 25 -2.51 -9.07 8.37
N VAL A 26 -2.60 -8.45 7.19
CA VAL A 26 -1.89 -7.18 6.94
C VAL A 26 -2.41 -6.08 7.86
N GLY A 27 -3.72 -5.96 8.04
CA GLY A 27 -4.34 -5.00 8.97
C GLY A 27 -3.86 -5.20 10.41
N GLU A 28 -3.77 -6.45 10.86
CA GLU A 28 -3.23 -6.83 12.17
C GLU A 28 -1.76 -6.42 12.33
N CYS A 29 -0.91 -6.66 11.31
CA CYS A 29 0.51 -6.29 11.34
C CYS A 29 0.73 -4.78 11.47
N PHE A 30 -0.05 -3.98 10.73
CA PHE A 30 0.09 -2.52 10.71
C PHE A 30 -0.78 -1.81 11.74
N GLN A 31 -1.60 -2.54 12.51
CA GLN A 31 -2.58 -1.99 13.45
C GLN A 31 -3.54 -1.00 12.76
N ARG A 32 -3.98 -1.35 11.55
CA ARG A 32 -4.88 -0.53 10.70
C ARG A 32 -6.11 -1.32 10.30
N SER A 33 -7.20 -0.60 10.01
CA SER A 33 -8.41 -1.21 9.46
C SER A 33 -8.18 -1.78 8.07
N ASN A 34 -8.94 -2.83 7.70
CA ASN A 34 -8.93 -3.40 6.35
C ASN A 34 -9.18 -2.34 5.27
N SER A 35 -10.06 -1.37 5.53
CA SER A 35 -10.34 -0.25 4.64
C SER A 35 -9.12 0.65 4.43
N THR A 36 -8.33 0.86 5.47
CA THR A 36 -7.08 1.64 5.41
C THR A 36 -6.04 0.92 4.58
N ILE A 37 -5.83 -0.39 4.82
CA ILE A 37 -4.91 -1.22 4.04
C ILE A 37 -5.27 -1.16 2.55
N LEU A 38 -6.53 -1.43 2.21
CA LEU A 38 -7.00 -1.43 0.82
C LEU A 38 -6.84 -0.06 0.15
N LYS A 39 -7.14 1.02 0.88
CA LYS A 39 -7.01 2.39 0.37
C LYS A 39 -5.57 2.70 -0.04
N TYR A 40 -4.61 2.42 0.83
CA TYR A 40 -3.21 2.79 0.58
C TYR A 40 -2.52 1.83 -0.39
N PHE A 41 -2.87 0.55 -0.38
CA PHE A 41 -2.45 -0.38 -1.42
C PHE A 41 -2.85 0.13 -2.82
N LYS A 42 -4.13 0.46 -3.02
CA LYS A 42 -4.62 0.99 -4.30
C LYS A 42 -3.96 2.32 -4.66
N LYS A 43 -3.81 3.22 -3.70
CA LYS A 43 -3.18 4.53 -3.93
C LYS A 43 -1.78 4.37 -4.52
N ILE A 44 -0.93 3.55 -3.88
CA ILE A 44 0.45 3.34 -4.34
C ILE A 44 0.48 2.58 -5.67
N LEU A 45 -0.39 1.58 -5.85
CA LEU A 45 -0.51 0.86 -7.13
C LEU A 45 -0.82 1.81 -8.30
N PHE A 46 -1.83 2.69 -8.15
CA PHE A 46 -2.17 3.66 -9.19
C PHE A 46 -1.07 4.68 -9.41
N THR A 47 -0.40 5.14 -8.36
CA THR A 47 0.75 6.04 -8.48
C THR A 47 1.88 5.40 -9.29
N PHE A 48 2.27 4.16 -9.01
CA PHE A 48 3.32 3.48 -9.77
C PHE A 48 2.89 3.06 -11.18
N SER A 49 1.59 2.84 -11.39
CA SER A 49 1.04 2.55 -12.72
C SER A 49 0.78 3.81 -13.57
N SER A 50 0.94 5.00 -12.99
CA SER A 50 0.77 6.25 -13.72
C SER A 50 1.85 6.42 -14.78
N CYS A 51 1.51 7.04 -15.91
CA CYS A 51 2.44 7.26 -17.02
C CYS A 51 3.70 8.01 -16.56
N ASP A 52 3.54 8.98 -15.64
CA ASP A 52 4.64 9.80 -15.12
C ASP A 52 5.75 8.99 -14.43
N ILE A 53 5.38 7.86 -13.82
CA ILE A 53 6.33 6.99 -13.13
C ILE A 53 6.66 5.78 -14.00
N TYR A 54 5.66 5.03 -14.45
CA TYR A 54 5.87 3.78 -15.16
C TYR A 54 6.75 4.00 -16.40
N SER A 55 6.36 4.91 -17.29
CA SER A 55 7.08 5.18 -18.53
C SER A 55 8.46 5.80 -18.32
N LYS A 56 8.73 6.34 -17.12
CA LYS A 56 10.00 7.00 -16.80
C LYS A 56 11.03 6.04 -16.21
N TYR A 57 10.59 5.01 -15.49
CA TYR A 57 11.49 4.17 -14.68
C TYR A 57 11.45 2.67 -15.03
N ILE A 58 10.48 2.23 -15.85
CA ILE A 58 10.36 0.85 -16.35
C ILE A 58 10.47 0.88 -17.87
#